data_AF-A0A956R9D4-F1
#
_entry.id   AF-A0A956R9D4-F1
#
_cell.length_a   1.000
_cell.length_b   1.000
_cell.length_c   1.000
_cell.angle_alpha   90.00
_cell.angle_beta   90.00
_cell.angle_gamma   90.00
#
_symmetry.space_group_name_H-M   'P 1'
#
loop_
_entity.id
_entity.type
_entity.pdbx_description
1 polymer ?
#
loop_
_entity_poly.entity_id
_entity_poly.type
_entity_poly.pdbx_seq_one_letter_code
_entity_poly.pdbx_strand_id
1 'polypeptide(L)'
;PLLLLDYGLVGLAAGHAVGQVVANLGAYSMVRRRLPEVRISPRYVSRDGMRKVLSVGGRFQLLWAVNTIVLQGVKILISKLVGVEWVGIYELADKLISLGKTASEAVVAPLMPAFASLQAGGDKLRERLLFLKGSKADALMGGSSFTFLALFAPSILLLWTGEAVPQSAWTLRVLAVGEASLLLTSVVSSSLRAQGRVRLEFTWAMITTGIMVALVVPLAPLLGYEGVVYSRLVAQLLGTIWYLRAYFKVAGLRWGEYLRGTRIPRLAGLLAVLGGLLLLAHQLLPRLLPPGLSPRWAAAVELTLWGTLYLGLLGTAVWRTYLEPDDRLQIATLARAIWDKVRGRGPAPPQVVVVAMAGLDLALPLTEAAAALGRAEAMLPGAAGEYIGSGAALRLVVVQLGPDSDPREQYVWLQDNRPDLLPRLVFAVGRDDPFYAEVAAHRYASLPDGETLRVDWGDPHGGADEPPEGPKPR
;
A
#
# COMPACT_ATOMS: atom_id res chain seq x y z
N PRO A 1 7.95 -19.49 25.11
CA PRO A 1 8.12 -20.82 25.75
C PRO A 1 9.59 -21.24 25.89
N LEU A 2 10.39 -21.28 24.82
CA LEU A 2 11.79 -21.76 24.87
C LEU A 2 12.74 -20.87 25.72
N LEU A 3 12.49 -19.56 25.77
CA LEU A 3 13.19 -18.63 26.67
C LEU A 3 12.92 -18.86 28.15
N LEU A 4 11.74 -19.40 28.49
CA LEU A 4 11.33 -19.70 29.86
C LEU A 4 11.85 -21.08 30.33
N LEU A 5 12.52 -21.82 29.43
CA LEU A 5 13.06 -23.16 29.66
C LEU A 5 14.59 -23.17 29.66
N ASP A 6 15.23 -22.03 29.96
CA ASP A 6 16.70 -21.85 30.04
C ASP A 6 17.52 -22.16 28.76
N TYR A 7 16.88 -22.31 27.60
CA TYR A 7 17.58 -22.47 26.31
C TYR A 7 18.27 -21.19 25.81
N GLY A 8 18.16 -20.08 26.56
CA GLY A 8 18.82 -18.81 26.27
C GLY A 8 18.65 -18.33 24.82
N LEU A 9 19.74 -17.85 24.21
CA LEU A 9 19.76 -17.33 22.85
C LEU A 9 19.43 -18.39 21.79
N VAL A 10 19.79 -19.65 22.04
CA VAL A 10 19.54 -20.77 21.12
C VAL A 10 18.04 -21.05 21.02
N GLY A 11 17.31 -20.95 22.13
CA GLY A 11 15.85 -21.08 22.15
C GLY A 11 15.13 -20.03 21.30
N LEU A 12 15.64 -18.79 21.27
CA LEU A 12 15.12 -17.73 20.38
C LEU A 12 15.36 -18.05 18.90
N ALA A 13 16.58 -18.47 18.55
CA ALA A 13 16.93 -18.82 17.17
C ALA A 13 16.10 -20.01 16.67
N ALA A 14 15.96 -21.06 17.49
CA ALA A 14 15.14 -22.22 17.17
C ALA A 14 13.65 -21.84 17.04
N GLY A 15 13.12 -21.03 17.96
CA GLY A 15 11.75 -20.54 17.90
C GLY A 15 11.45 -19.74 16.63
N HIS A 16 12.38 -18.86 16.21
CA HIS A 16 12.27 -18.11 14.97
C HIS A 16 12.28 -19.03 13.74
N ALA A 17 13.21 -20.01 13.69
CA ALA A 17 13.30 -20.97 12.61
C ALA A 17 12.01 -21.80 12.46
N VAL A 18 11.48 -22.31 13.57
CA VAL A 18 10.22 -23.06 13.59
C VAL A 18 9.06 -22.18 13.14
N GLY A 19 8.97 -20.94 13.65
CA GLY A 19 7.94 -19.98 13.25
C GLY A 19 7.95 -19.72 11.74
N GLN A 20 9.15 -19.59 11.14
CA GLN A 20 9.29 -19.38 9.70
C GLN A 20 8.85 -20.61 8.88
N VAL A 21 9.16 -21.82 9.35
CA VAL A 21 8.68 -23.06 8.72
C VAL A 21 7.15 -23.12 8.75
N VAL A 22 6.54 -22.86 9.91
CA VAL A 22 5.08 -22.85 10.06
C VAL A 22 4.43 -21.81 9.13
N ALA A 23 4.98 -20.60 9.07
CA ALA A 23 4.49 -19.54 8.17
C ALA A 23 4.57 -19.96 6.69
N ASN A 24 5.69 -20.53 6.27
CA ASN A 24 5.89 -21.00 4.90
C ASN A 24 4.94 -22.15 4.53
N LEU A 25 4.70 -23.09 5.45
CA LEU A 25 3.73 -24.17 5.26
C LEU A 25 2.30 -23.64 5.17
N GLY A 26 1.95 -22.65 5.99
CA GLY A 26 0.66 -21.95 5.92
C GLY A 26 0.47 -21.24 4.57
N ALA A 27 1.49 -20.51 4.10
CA ALA A 27 1.46 -19.86 2.79
C ALA A 27 1.32 -20.87 1.65
N TYR A 28 2.09 -21.97 1.69
CA TYR A 28 1.98 -23.06 0.71
C TYR A 28 0.57 -23.67 0.70
N SER A 29 0.00 -23.96 1.88
CA SER A 29 -1.37 -24.47 1.99
C SER A 29 -2.38 -23.46 1.42
N MET A 30 -2.17 -22.16 1.62
CA MET A 30 -3.07 -21.13 1.10
C MET A 30 -2.99 -21.04 -0.43
N VAL A 31 -1.80 -21.12 -1.01
CA VAL A 31 -1.61 -21.17 -2.47
C VAL A 31 -2.29 -22.39 -3.06
N ARG A 32 -2.11 -23.58 -2.46
CA ARG A 32 -2.77 -24.82 -2.93
C ARG A 32 -4.29 -24.75 -2.87
N ARG A 33 -4.85 -24.04 -1.89
CA ARG A 33 -6.31 -23.84 -1.75
C ARG A 33 -6.87 -22.77 -2.69
N ARG A 34 -6.13 -21.69 -2.94
CA ARG A 34 -6.60 -20.51 -3.69
C ARG A 34 -6.27 -20.57 -5.17
N LEU A 35 -5.20 -21.28 -5.55
CA LEU A 35 -4.66 -21.37 -6.90
C LEU A 35 -4.30 -22.85 -7.19
N PRO A 36 -5.29 -23.75 -7.27
CA PRO A 36 -5.05 -25.19 -7.46
C PRO A 36 -4.34 -25.52 -8.77
N GLU A 37 -4.40 -24.61 -9.75
CA GLU A 37 -3.75 -24.71 -11.05
C GLU A 37 -2.21 -24.56 -10.95
N VAL A 38 -1.70 -23.92 -9.89
CA VAL A 38 -0.26 -23.70 -9.71
C VAL A 38 0.40 -24.96 -9.15
N ARG A 39 1.12 -25.68 -10.01
CA ARG A 39 1.91 -26.86 -9.61
C ARG A 39 3.35 -26.49 -9.30
N ILE A 40 3.72 -26.53 -8.02
CA ILE A 40 5.10 -26.31 -7.54
C ILE A 40 5.83 -27.64 -7.52
N SER A 41 6.85 -27.81 -8.36
CA SER A 41 7.73 -28.99 -8.37
C SER A 41 9.14 -28.60 -8.86
N PRO A 42 10.22 -29.18 -8.28
CA PRO A 42 11.59 -28.98 -8.76
C PRO A 42 11.77 -29.34 -10.25
N ARG A 43 10.91 -30.21 -10.79
CA ARG A 43 10.96 -30.65 -12.19
C ARG A 43 10.59 -29.55 -13.19
N TYR A 44 9.91 -28.49 -12.76
CA TYR A 44 9.53 -27.36 -13.62
C TYR A 44 10.58 -26.24 -13.65
N VAL A 45 11.74 -26.45 -13.02
CA VAL A 45 12.85 -25.49 -13.06
C VAL A 45 13.52 -25.55 -14.43
N SER A 46 13.37 -24.48 -15.22
CA SER A 46 14.09 -24.31 -16.48
C SER A 46 15.34 -23.46 -16.29
N ARG A 47 16.40 -23.73 -17.07
CA ARG A 47 17.63 -22.93 -17.05
C ARG A 47 17.37 -21.47 -17.44
N ASP A 48 16.47 -21.24 -18.39
CA ASP A 48 16.09 -19.90 -18.82
C ASP A 48 15.30 -19.15 -17.74
N GLY A 49 14.33 -19.81 -17.09
CA GLY A 49 13.58 -19.25 -15.97
C GLY A 49 14.50 -18.93 -14.79
N MET A 50 15.40 -19.86 -14.44
CA MET A 50 16.40 -19.65 -13.38
C MET A 50 17.33 -18.48 -13.71
N ARG A 51 17.82 -18.37 -14.95
CA ARG A 51 18.65 -17.23 -15.39
C ARG A 51 17.89 -15.91 -15.25
N LYS A 52 16.63 -15.86 -15.67
CA LYS A 52 15.78 -14.66 -15.53
C LYS A 52 15.60 -14.26 -14.07
N VAL A 53 15.20 -15.21 -13.22
CA VAL A 53 15.00 -15.00 -11.77
C VAL A 53 16.30 -14.59 -11.09
N LEU A 54 17.41 -15.30 -11.31
CA LEU A 54 18.70 -14.98 -10.71
C LEU A 54 19.26 -13.65 -11.20
N SER A 55 19.04 -13.27 -12.46
CA SER A 55 19.54 -11.99 -12.97
C SER A 55 18.87 -10.79 -12.31
N VAL A 56 17.58 -10.90 -11.97
CA VAL A 56 16.80 -9.84 -11.32
C VAL A 56 16.94 -9.94 -9.80
N GLY A 57 16.72 -11.14 -9.25
CA GLY A 57 16.86 -11.45 -7.83
C GLY A 57 18.27 -11.20 -7.32
N GLY A 58 19.31 -11.58 -8.05
CA GLY A 58 20.71 -11.32 -7.68
C GLY A 58 21.02 -9.83 -7.56
N ARG A 59 20.44 -9.00 -8.43
CA ARG A 59 20.52 -7.53 -8.36
C ARG A 59 19.84 -6.98 -7.11
N PHE A 60 18.67 -7.51 -6.74
CA PHE A 60 17.99 -7.16 -5.49
C PHE A 60 18.77 -7.62 -4.26
N GLN A 61 19.36 -8.81 -4.28
CA GLN A 61 20.15 -9.33 -3.17
C GLN A 61 21.43 -8.53 -2.96
N LEU A 62 22.11 -8.15 -4.05
CA LEU A 62 23.27 -7.27 -3.95
C LEU A 62 22.91 -5.91 -3.35
N LEU A 63 21.80 -5.31 -3.79
CA LEU A 63 21.28 -4.07 -3.23
C LEU A 63 20.96 -4.21 -1.73
N TRP A 64 20.30 -5.30 -1.33
CA TRP A 64 19.98 -5.57 0.07
C TRP A 64 21.25 -5.78 0.91
N ALA A 65 22.24 -6.50 0.39
CA ALA A 65 23.54 -6.69 1.03
C ALA A 65 24.26 -5.34 1.24
N VAL A 66 24.30 -4.48 0.21
CA VAL A 66 24.88 -3.14 0.34
C VAL A 66 24.15 -2.32 1.39
N ASN A 67 22.82 -2.25 1.35
CA ASN A 67 22.05 -1.52 2.35
C ASN A 67 22.31 -2.03 3.77
N THR A 68 22.41 -3.35 3.94
CA THR A 68 22.71 -3.96 5.24
C THR A 68 24.12 -3.61 5.73
N ILE A 69 25.12 -3.68 4.85
CA ILE A 69 26.50 -3.29 5.19
C ILE A 69 26.56 -1.82 5.59
N VAL A 70 25.83 -0.95 4.89
CA VAL A 70 25.79 0.49 5.22
C VAL A 70 25.14 0.71 6.59
N LEU A 71 24.00 0.08 6.86
CA LEU A 71 23.31 0.20 8.15
C LEU A 71 24.15 -0.30 9.33
N GLN A 72 24.76 -1.48 9.20
CA GLN A 72 25.63 -2.03 10.24
C GLN A 72 26.98 -1.32 10.30
N GLY A 73 27.44 -0.75 9.19
CA GLY A 73 28.66 0.02 9.06
C GLY A 73 28.69 1.21 10.01
N VAL A 74 27.54 1.88 10.24
CA VAL A 74 27.48 2.99 11.20
C VAL A 74 27.86 2.53 12.61
N LYS A 75 27.36 1.37 13.07
CA LYS A 75 27.68 0.83 14.39
C LYS A 75 29.15 0.44 14.52
N ILE A 76 29.72 -0.11 13.45
CA ILE A 76 31.16 -0.40 13.36
C ILE A 76 31.98 0.89 13.46
N LEU A 77 31.57 1.94 12.74
CA LEU A 77 32.25 3.25 12.78
C LEU A 77 32.15 3.90 14.17
N ILE A 78 30.99 3.87 14.82
CA ILE A 78 30.82 4.34 16.20
C ILE A 78 31.76 3.58 17.13
N SER A 79 31.76 2.24 17.06
CA SER A 79 32.60 1.40 17.90
C SER A 79 34.09 1.68 17.74
N LYS A 80 34.55 1.95 16.51
CA LYS A 80 35.98 2.17 16.21
C LYS A 80 36.44 3.60 16.46
N LEU A 81 35.61 4.59 16.15
CA LEU A 81 36.00 6.00 16.17
C LEU A 81 35.70 6.69 17.50
N VAL A 82 34.70 6.20 18.23
CA VAL A 82 34.20 6.87 19.44
C VAL A 82 34.26 5.95 20.66
N GLY A 83 33.81 4.70 20.52
CA GLY A 83 33.81 3.71 21.60
C GLY A 83 32.62 2.74 21.48
N VAL A 84 32.79 1.53 22.01
CA VAL A 84 31.77 0.46 21.92
C VAL A 84 30.54 0.78 22.77
N GLU A 85 30.71 1.51 23.87
CA GLU A 85 29.65 1.95 24.77
C GLU A 85 28.62 2.85 24.07
N TRP A 86 29.06 3.66 23.10
CA TRP A 86 28.19 4.52 22.30
C TRP A 86 27.33 3.75 21.31
N VAL A 87 27.71 2.51 20.96
CA VAL A 87 26.91 1.63 20.12
C VAL A 87 25.59 1.30 20.82
N GLY A 88 25.61 1.07 22.14
CA GLY A 88 24.39 0.83 22.92
C GLY A 88 23.43 2.01 22.92
N ILE A 89 23.96 3.24 23.09
CA ILE A 89 23.17 4.48 23.04
C ILE A 89 22.51 4.66 21.67
N TYR A 90 23.25 4.42 20.60
CA TYR A 90 22.76 4.50 19.23
C TYR A 90 21.72 3.41 18.93
N GLU A 91 21.96 2.17 19.37
CA GLU A 91 21.09 1.02 19.14
C GLU A 91 19.67 1.26 19.68
N LEU A 92 19.55 1.88 20.85
CA LEU A 92 18.26 2.23 21.44
C LEU A 92 17.46 3.17 20.52
N ALA A 93 18.10 4.21 19.96
CA ALA A 93 17.46 5.12 19.02
C ALA A 93 17.12 4.43 17.69
N ASP A 94 18.05 3.63 17.15
CA ASP A 94 17.91 2.94 15.85
C ASP A 94 16.77 1.90 15.86
N LYS A 95 16.52 1.25 17.00
CA LYS A 95 15.36 0.37 17.19
C LYS A 95 14.04 1.12 17.16
N LEU A 96 13.97 2.28 17.81
CA LEU A 96 12.75 3.11 17.79
C LEU A 96 12.50 3.71 16.39
N ILE A 97 13.57 4.06 15.66
CA ILE A 97 13.45 4.44 14.24
C ILE A 97 12.87 3.30 13.41
N SER A 98 13.38 2.09 13.59
CA SER A 98 12.88 0.91 12.87
C SER A 98 11.41 0.67 13.17
N LEU A 99 10.97 0.87 14.42
CA LEU A 99 9.55 0.83 14.78
C LEU A 99 8.74 1.93 14.08
N GLY A 100 9.28 3.15 13.97
CA GLY A 100 8.61 4.25 13.26
C GLY A 100 8.39 3.98 11.76
N LYS A 101 9.23 3.15 11.14
CA LYS A 101 9.13 2.80 9.71
C LYS A 101 7.94 1.90 9.40
N THR A 102 7.46 1.10 10.36
CA THR A 102 6.43 0.08 10.09
C THR A 102 5.12 0.68 9.55
N ALA A 103 4.77 1.89 9.98
CA ALA A 103 3.58 2.59 9.49
C ALA A 103 3.69 2.97 8.00
N SER A 104 4.88 3.41 7.56
CA SER A 104 5.19 3.71 6.17
C SER A 104 5.25 2.44 5.32
N GLU A 105 5.88 1.38 5.84
CA GLU A 105 6.00 0.09 5.14
C GLU A 105 4.62 -0.49 4.78
N ALA A 106 3.62 -0.32 5.64
CA ALA A 106 2.24 -0.75 5.36
C ALA A 106 1.64 -0.05 4.13
N VAL A 107 2.01 1.22 3.87
CA VAL A 107 1.59 1.98 2.68
C VAL A 107 2.39 1.56 1.46
N VAL A 108 3.69 1.33 1.62
CA VAL A 108 4.62 1.10 0.51
C VAL A 108 4.55 -0.33 -0.03
N ALA A 109 4.33 -1.32 0.84
CA ALA A 109 4.29 -2.74 0.47
C ALA A 109 3.40 -3.07 -0.74
N PRO A 110 2.14 -2.56 -0.85
CA PRO A 110 1.29 -2.83 -2.01
C PRO A 110 1.65 -2.03 -3.27
N LEU A 111 2.54 -1.02 -3.19
CA LEU A 111 2.81 -0.14 -4.32
C LEU A 111 3.61 -0.83 -5.42
N MET A 112 4.57 -1.68 -5.08
CA MET A 112 5.39 -2.37 -6.07
C MET A 112 4.56 -3.21 -7.06
N PRO A 113 3.66 -4.13 -6.61
CA PRO A 113 2.82 -4.88 -7.55
C PRO A 113 1.82 -3.98 -8.31
N ALA A 114 1.31 -2.91 -7.69
CA ALA A 114 0.42 -1.97 -8.35
C ALA A 114 1.15 -1.21 -9.48
N PHE A 115 2.37 -0.73 -9.23
CA PHE A 115 3.20 -0.12 -10.27
C PHE A 115 3.51 -1.09 -11.40
N ALA A 116 3.86 -2.35 -11.09
CA ALA A 116 4.15 -3.36 -12.10
C ALA A 116 2.94 -3.58 -13.03
N SER A 117 1.73 -3.68 -12.48
CA SER A 117 0.49 -3.82 -13.26
C SER A 117 0.22 -2.61 -14.16
N LEU A 118 0.35 -1.39 -13.64
CA LEU A 118 0.10 -0.16 -14.41
C LEU A 118 1.15 0.07 -15.50
N GLN A 119 2.41 -0.23 -15.20
CA GLN A 119 3.51 -0.13 -16.15
C GLN A 119 3.40 -1.16 -17.28
N ALA A 120 2.96 -2.39 -16.97
CA ALA A 120 2.67 -3.42 -17.97
C ALA A 120 1.51 -3.03 -18.89
N GLY A 121 0.49 -2.37 -18.35
CA GLY A 121 -0.63 -1.83 -19.12
C GLY A 121 -0.35 -0.52 -19.87
N GLY A 122 0.83 0.08 -19.68
CA GLY A 122 1.20 1.34 -20.33
C GLY A 122 0.46 2.60 -19.84
N ASP A 123 -0.30 2.51 -18.75
CA ASP A 123 -1.11 3.63 -18.23
C ASP A 123 -0.27 4.61 -17.41
N LYS A 124 0.43 5.50 -18.13
CA LYS A 124 1.35 6.49 -17.55
C LYS A 124 0.65 7.49 -16.65
N LEU A 125 -0.61 7.82 -16.92
CA LEU A 125 -1.36 8.78 -16.10
C LEU A 125 -1.71 8.17 -14.76
N ARG A 126 -2.25 6.94 -14.74
CA ARG A 126 -2.55 6.24 -13.48
C ARG A 126 -1.29 5.91 -12.69
N GLU A 127 -0.19 5.54 -13.37
CA GLU A 127 1.12 5.35 -12.73
C GLU A 127 1.56 6.63 -11.98
N ARG A 128 1.44 7.79 -12.64
CA ARG A 128 1.79 9.09 -12.06
C ARG A 128 0.89 9.48 -10.89
N LEU A 129 -0.42 9.25 -11.00
CA LEU A 129 -1.37 9.51 -9.91
C LEU A 129 -1.11 8.59 -8.72
N LEU A 130 -0.83 7.30 -8.96
CA LEU A 130 -0.46 6.34 -7.92
C LEU A 130 0.83 6.79 -7.22
N PHE A 131 1.82 7.27 -7.98
CA PHE A 131 3.05 7.82 -7.40
C PHE A 131 2.77 9.00 -6.47
N LEU A 132 2.02 9.99 -6.91
CA LEU A 132 1.71 11.17 -6.10
C LEU A 132 0.87 10.83 -4.86
N LYS A 133 -0.17 10.00 -5.02
CA LYS A 133 -1.03 9.56 -3.89
C LYS A 133 -0.27 8.68 -2.91
N GLY A 134 0.55 7.75 -3.42
CA GLY A 134 1.42 6.90 -2.62
C GLY A 134 2.41 7.74 -1.81
N SER A 135 3.10 8.70 -2.44
CA SER A 135 4.04 9.59 -1.75
C SER A 135 3.35 10.49 -0.72
N LYS A 136 2.13 10.96 -0.99
CA LYS A 136 1.31 11.72 -0.05
C LYS A 136 0.98 10.90 1.20
N ALA A 137 0.48 9.68 1.02
CA ALA A 137 0.14 8.77 2.11
C ALA A 137 1.37 8.34 2.91
N ASP A 138 2.47 8.04 2.22
CA ASP A 138 3.73 7.63 2.84
C ASP A 138 4.35 8.76 3.66
N ALA A 139 4.39 9.99 3.13
CA ALA A 139 4.83 11.17 3.87
C ALA A 139 3.97 11.44 5.11
N LEU A 140 2.65 11.22 5.02
CA LEU A 140 1.75 11.35 6.17
C LEU A 140 2.06 10.31 7.25
N MET A 141 2.14 9.02 6.89
CA MET A 141 2.42 7.95 7.85
C MET A 141 3.82 8.06 8.46
N GLY A 142 4.82 8.28 7.62
CA GLY A 142 6.21 8.45 8.02
C GLY A 142 6.46 9.70 8.84
N GLY A 143 6.02 10.85 8.32
CA GLY A 143 6.21 12.14 8.96
C GLY A 143 5.53 12.22 10.33
N SER A 144 4.32 11.69 10.45
CA SER A 144 3.61 11.63 11.74
C SER A 144 4.31 10.72 12.74
N SER A 145 4.71 9.51 12.32
CA SER A 145 5.39 8.54 13.19
C SER A 145 6.72 9.08 13.72
N PHE A 146 7.55 9.68 12.85
CA PHE A 146 8.83 10.24 13.27
C PHE A 146 8.71 11.53 14.08
N THR A 147 7.69 12.36 13.80
CA THR A 147 7.40 13.53 14.64
C THR A 147 7.01 13.09 16.04
N PHE A 148 6.13 12.09 16.17
CA PHE A 148 5.75 11.50 17.46
C PHE A 148 6.97 10.96 18.22
N LEU A 149 7.81 10.16 17.55
CA LEU A 149 9.02 9.60 18.16
C LEU A 149 9.99 10.69 18.63
N ALA A 150 10.18 11.76 17.85
CA ALA A 150 11.06 12.86 18.22
C ALA A 150 10.53 13.66 19.42
N LEU A 151 9.23 13.96 19.44
CA LEU A 151 8.56 14.67 20.53
C LEU A 151 8.70 13.92 21.85
N PHE A 152 8.34 12.63 21.85
CA PHE A 152 8.23 11.82 23.05
C PHE A 152 9.45 10.94 23.32
N ALA A 153 10.58 11.18 22.62
CA ALA A 153 11.80 10.37 22.74
C ALA A 153 12.23 10.09 24.20
N PRO A 154 12.31 11.08 25.11
CA PRO A 154 12.72 10.82 26.49
C PRO A 154 11.73 9.92 27.24
N SER A 155 10.42 10.17 27.09
CA SER A 155 9.36 9.44 27.79
C SER A 155 9.23 8.01 27.28
N ILE A 156 9.36 7.80 25.96
CA ILE A 156 9.38 6.46 25.34
C ILE A 156 10.59 5.67 25.83
N LEU A 157 11.78 6.27 25.82
CA LEU A 157 13.00 5.60 26.29
C LEU A 157 12.91 5.27 27.78
N LEU A 158 12.50 6.22 28.63
CA LEU A 158 12.33 5.99 30.06
C LEU A 158 11.31 4.88 30.34
N LEU A 159 10.20 4.86 29.62
CA LEU A 159 9.20 3.81 29.74
C LEU A 159 9.76 2.44 29.34
N TRP A 160 10.50 2.38 28.23
CA TRP A 160 11.01 1.13 27.67
C TRP A 160 12.21 0.58 28.44
N THR A 161 13.23 1.39 28.70
CA THR A 161 14.48 0.96 29.35
C THR A 161 14.38 1.04 30.87
N GLY A 162 13.54 1.91 31.41
CA GLY A 162 13.50 2.26 32.84
C GLY A 162 14.46 3.30 33.31
N GLU A 163 15.30 3.80 32.40
CA GLU A 163 16.32 4.77 32.70
C GLU A 163 16.20 5.92 31.71
N ALA A 164 16.43 7.14 32.21
CA ALA A 164 16.53 8.28 31.33
C ALA A 164 17.86 8.17 30.59
N VAL A 165 17.82 8.07 29.27
CA VAL A 165 19.00 8.04 28.39
C VAL A 165 18.98 9.28 27.48
N PRO A 166 19.37 10.46 27.97
CA PRO A 166 19.21 11.73 27.24
C PRO A 166 19.88 11.72 25.88
N GLN A 167 21.06 11.10 25.80
CA GLN A 167 21.80 11.03 24.54
C GLN A 167 21.08 10.20 23.47
N SER A 168 20.46 9.09 23.86
CA SER A 168 19.68 8.29 22.91
C SER A 168 18.42 9.03 22.47
N ALA A 169 17.79 9.80 23.38
CA ALA A 169 16.65 10.65 23.04
C ALA A 169 17.05 11.76 22.05
N TRP A 170 18.21 12.37 22.23
CA TRP A 170 18.79 13.32 21.28
C TRP A 170 19.08 12.65 19.93
N THR A 171 19.74 11.50 19.91
CA THR A 171 20.01 10.75 18.68
C THR A 171 18.74 10.42 17.93
N LEU A 172 17.69 9.96 18.62
CA LEU A 172 16.40 9.67 18.02
C LEU A 172 15.79 10.91 17.37
N ARG A 173 15.84 12.07 18.03
CA ARG A 173 15.34 13.33 17.46
C ARG A 173 16.07 13.73 16.19
N VAL A 174 17.41 13.66 16.20
CA VAL A 174 18.24 14.03 15.05
C VAL A 174 18.00 13.09 13.87
N LEU A 175 17.99 11.78 14.13
CA LEU A 175 17.79 10.78 13.10
C LEU A 175 16.34 10.72 12.58
N ALA A 176 15.34 11.03 13.39
CA ALA A 176 13.94 11.12 12.98
C ALA A 176 13.75 12.12 11.81
N VAL A 177 14.51 13.22 11.80
CA VAL A 177 14.50 14.20 10.69
C VAL A 177 15.04 13.58 9.39
N GLY A 178 16.17 12.88 9.49
CA GLY A 178 16.79 12.19 8.36
C GLY A 178 15.89 11.10 7.81
N GLU A 179 15.27 10.32 8.69
CA GLU A 179 14.40 9.20 8.34
C GLU A 179 13.06 9.65 7.75
N ALA A 180 12.45 10.71 8.29
CA ALA A 180 11.27 11.32 7.69
C ALA A 180 11.54 11.80 6.25
N SER A 181 12.75 12.31 5.99
CA SER A 181 13.18 12.72 4.65
C SER A 181 13.41 11.52 3.73
N LEU A 182 14.05 10.47 4.24
CA LEU A 182 14.32 9.25 3.50
C LEU A 182 13.04 8.53 3.06
N LEU A 183 12.00 8.53 3.88
CA LEU A 183 10.74 7.90 3.49
C LEU A 183 10.14 8.47 2.20
N LEU A 184 10.47 9.71 1.83
CA LEU A 184 10.06 10.29 0.54
C LEU A 184 10.59 9.48 -0.67
N THR A 185 11.61 8.64 -0.48
CA THR A 185 12.19 7.80 -1.53
C THR A 185 11.56 6.41 -1.62
N SER A 186 10.78 5.96 -0.64
CA SER A 186 10.25 4.58 -0.61
C SER A 186 9.34 4.27 -1.81
N VAL A 187 8.53 5.25 -2.20
CA VAL A 187 7.64 5.16 -3.37
C VAL A 187 8.45 5.19 -4.68
N VAL A 188 9.52 5.97 -4.72
CA VAL A 188 10.49 5.98 -5.84
C VAL A 188 11.12 4.61 -6.02
N SER A 189 11.62 4.02 -4.93
CA SER A 189 12.17 2.68 -4.95
C SER A 189 11.13 1.68 -5.43
N SER A 190 9.90 1.71 -4.90
CA SER A 190 8.83 0.80 -5.32
C SER A 190 8.52 0.87 -6.82
N SER A 191 8.45 2.09 -7.38
CA SER A 191 8.26 2.31 -8.82
C SER A 191 9.42 1.77 -9.67
N LEU A 192 10.67 2.03 -9.25
CA LEU A 192 11.86 1.57 -9.98
C LEU A 192 12.06 0.06 -9.89
N ARG A 193 11.77 -0.53 -8.72
CA ARG A 193 11.85 -1.97 -8.50
C ARG A 193 10.78 -2.71 -9.29
N ALA A 194 9.58 -2.14 -9.46
CA ALA A 194 8.55 -2.67 -10.36
C ALA A 194 9.03 -2.77 -11.82
N GLN A 195 9.90 -1.85 -12.27
CA GLN A 195 10.53 -1.88 -13.59
C GLN A 195 11.77 -2.79 -13.67
N GLY A 196 12.19 -3.42 -12.56
CA GLY A 196 13.46 -4.15 -12.47
C GLY A 196 14.71 -3.26 -12.54
N ARG A 197 14.56 -1.94 -12.32
CA ARG A 197 15.63 -0.94 -12.46
C ARG A 197 16.24 -0.55 -11.11
N VAL A 198 17.09 -1.41 -10.56
CA VAL A 198 17.74 -1.14 -9.25
C VAL A 198 18.99 -0.25 -9.31
N ARG A 199 19.53 0.03 -10.51
CA ARG A 199 20.81 0.74 -10.66
C ARG A 199 20.79 2.11 -9.98
N LEU A 200 19.68 2.85 -10.10
CA LEU A 200 19.59 4.18 -9.51
C LEU A 200 19.58 4.14 -7.98
N GLU A 201 18.92 3.13 -7.41
CA GLU A 201 18.91 2.90 -5.96
C GLU A 201 20.30 2.52 -5.44
N PHE A 202 21.03 1.68 -6.20
CA PHE A 202 22.41 1.34 -5.88
C PHE A 202 23.33 2.57 -5.92
N THR A 203 23.22 3.41 -6.95
CA THR A 203 23.99 4.66 -7.05
C THR A 203 23.66 5.60 -5.89
N TRP A 204 22.39 5.71 -5.52
CA TRP A 204 21.97 6.49 -4.35
C TRP A 204 22.60 5.96 -3.05
N ALA A 205 22.57 4.65 -2.82
CA ALA A 205 23.18 4.03 -1.64
C ALA A 205 24.69 4.35 -1.57
N MET A 206 25.38 4.29 -2.72
CA MET A 206 26.82 4.57 -2.78
C MET A 206 27.18 6.03 -2.59
N ILE A 207 26.41 6.96 -3.17
CA ILE A 207 26.59 8.39 -2.94
C ILE A 207 26.35 8.73 -1.47
N THR A 208 25.26 8.22 -0.90
CA THR A 208 24.90 8.46 0.52
C THR A 208 25.99 7.94 1.43
N THR A 209 26.47 6.71 1.20
CA THR A 209 27.55 6.11 1.98
C THR A 209 28.86 6.89 1.83
N GLY A 210 29.21 7.30 0.60
CA GLY A 210 30.40 8.09 0.33
C GLY A 210 30.38 9.44 1.05
N ILE A 211 29.25 10.14 1.03
CA ILE A 211 29.06 11.41 1.78
C ILE A 211 29.19 11.15 3.28
N MET A 212 28.57 10.09 3.80
CA MET A 212 28.64 9.76 5.23
C MET A 212 30.08 9.50 5.66
N VAL A 213 30.82 8.68 4.91
CA VAL A 213 32.23 8.36 5.21
C VAL A 213 33.11 9.60 5.09
N ALA A 214 32.88 10.45 4.08
CA ALA A 214 33.62 11.70 3.93
C ALA A 214 33.39 12.67 5.10
N LEU A 215 32.18 12.70 5.67
CA LEU A 215 31.83 13.56 6.79
C LEU A 215 32.26 12.98 8.14
N VAL A 216 32.18 11.66 8.33
CA VAL A 216 32.48 11.03 9.63
C VAL A 216 33.96 11.11 9.99
N VAL A 217 34.86 11.07 8.99
CA VAL A 217 36.31 11.14 9.19
C VAL A 217 36.73 12.45 9.90
N PRO A 218 36.30 13.64 9.44
CA PRO A 218 36.59 14.88 10.18
C PRO A 218 35.65 15.12 11.36
N LEU A 219 34.36 14.75 11.29
CA LEU A 219 33.41 15.11 12.34
C LEU A 219 33.51 14.23 13.60
N ALA A 220 33.87 12.95 13.47
CA ALA A 220 33.98 12.08 14.65
C ALA A 220 35.13 12.49 15.60
N PRO A 221 36.33 12.88 15.13
CA PRO A 221 37.37 13.42 16.00
C PRO A 221 37.02 14.79 16.61
N LEU A 222 36.27 15.63 15.87
CA LEU A 222 35.94 17.00 16.30
C LEU A 222 34.76 17.06 17.28
N LEU A 223 33.74 16.23 17.07
CA LEU A 223 32.46 16.27 17.78
C LEU A 223 32.12 14.94 18.48
N GLY A 224 33.04 13.97 18.47
CA GLY A 224 32.81 12.65 19.05
C GLY A 224 31.62 11.92 18.41
N TYR A 225 30.80 11.33 19.28
CA TYR A 225 29.58 10.62 18.91
C TYR A 225 28.61 11.46 18.05
N GLU A 226 28.42 12.72 18.41
CA GLU A 226 27.49 13.61 17.71
C GLU A 226 27.93 13.82 16.27
N GLY A 227 29.24 13.91 16.03
CA GLY A 227 29.81 14.00 14.68
C GLY A 227 29.41 12.83 13.78
N VAL A 228 29.33 11.61 14.34
CA VAL A 228 28.87 10.43 13.60
C VAL A 228 27.38 10.53 13.26
N VAL A 229 26.56 10.96 14.21
CA VAL A 229 25.11 11.13 14.02
C VAL A 229 24.81 12.23 12.98
N TYR A 230 25.50 13.37 13.05
CA TYR A 230 25.37 14.43 12.05
C TYR A 230 25.83 13.98 10.67
N SER A 231 26.93 13.21 10.59
CA SER A 231 27.40 12.64 9.32
C SER A 231 26.33 11.79 8.65
N ARG A 232 25.64 10.91 9.42
CA ARG A 232 24.52 10.11 8.94
C ARG A 232 23.37 10.99 8.45
N LEU A 233 22.94 11.97 9.27
CA LEU A 233 21.84 12.87 8.93
C LEU A 233 22.10 13.63 7.62
N VAL A 234 23.26 14.30 7.52
CA VAL A 234 23.61 15.12 6.35
C VAL A 234 23.72 14.26 5.10
N ALA A 235 24.37 13.10 5.19
CA ALA A 235 24.46 12.15 4.10
C ALA A 235 23.08 11.71 3.60
N GLN A 236 22.18 11.39 4.52
CA GLN A 236 20.81 10.96 4.23
C GLN A 236 20.00 12.06 3.55
N LEU A 237 20.08 13.31 4.04
CA LEU A 237 19.41 14.45 3.42
C LEU A 237 19.91 14.72 1.99
N LEU A 238 21.24 14.79 1.81
CA LEU A 238 21.84 15.02 0.49
C LEU A 238 21.57 13.87 -0.48
N GLY A 239 21.67 12.63 0.00
CA GLY A 239 21.35 11.43 -0.76
C GLY A 239 19.90 11.41 -1.22
N THR A 240 18.96 11.72 -0.32
CA THR A 240 17.52 11.82 -0.62
C THR A 240 17.26 12.87 -1.71
N ILE A 241 17.83 14.07 -1.56
CA ILE A 241 17.69 15.15 -2.54
C ILE A 241 18.22 14.69 -3.90
N TRP A 242 19.41 14.09 -3.93
CA TRP A 242 20.00 13.58 -5.17
C TRP A 242 19.11 12.50 -5.82
N TYR A 243 18.62 11.54 -5.05
CA TYR A 243 17.84 10.42 -5.56
C TYR A 243 16.50 10.86 -6.14
N LEU A 244 15.80 11.77 -5.44
CA LEU A 244 14.58 12.39 -5.95
C LEU A 244 14.83 13.18 -7.23
N ARG A 245 15.91 13.99 -7.30
CA ARG A 245 16.28 14.73 -8.52
C ARG A 245 16.53 13.78 -9.69
N ALA A 246 17.29 12.72 -9.46
CA ALA A 246 17.63 11.75 -10.49
C ALA A 246 16.39 10.99 -10.97
N TYR A 247 15.51 10.58 -10.05
CA TYR A 247 14.25 9.92 -10.41
C TYR A 247 13.31 10.87 -11.17
N PHE A 248 13.14 12.11 -10.74
CA PHE A 248 12.27 13.08 -11.43
C PHE A 248 12.72 13.36 -12.85
N LYS A 249 14.03 13.37 -13.10
CA LYS A 249 14.57 13.44 -14.46
C LYS A 249 14.16 12.24 -15.31
N VAL A 250 14.22 11.02 -14.76
CA VAL A 250 13.83 9.78 -15.46
C VAL A 250 12.31 9.67 -15.64
N ALA A 251 11.53 10.12 -14.67
CA ALA A 251 10.08 10.03 -14.65
C ALA A 251 9.38 11.20 -15.38
N GLY A 252 10.12 12.20 -15.85
CA GLY A 252 9.54 13.41 -16.45
C GLY A 252 8.70 14.25 -15.47
N LEU A 253 9.00 14.15 -14.18
CA LEU A 253 8.32 14.88 -13.11
C LEU A 253 9.04 16.20 -12.81
N ARG A 254 8.27 17.23 -12.45
CA ARG A 254 8.83 18.50 -11.97
C ARG A 254 8.70 18.58 -10.45
N TRP A 255 9.67 19.18 -9.77
CA TRP A 255 9.62 19.41 -8.31
C TRP A 255 8.34 20.12 -7.87
N GLY A 256 7.96 21.20 -8.56
CA GLY A 256 6.76 21.96 -8.22
C GLY A 256 5.47 21.16 -8.43
N GLU A 257 5.48 20.14 -9.28
CA GLU A 257 4.35 19.23 -9.43
C GLU A 257 4.31 18.21 -8.30
N TYR A 258 5.45 17.60 -7.97
CA TYR A 258 5.55 16.68 -6.84
C TYR A 258 5.12 17.34 -5.53
N LEU A 259 5.64 18.54 -5.22
CA LEU A 259 5.31 19.25 -3.98
C LEU A 259 3.86 19.72 -3.93
N ARG A 260 3.27 20.13 -5.07
CA ARG A 260 1.85 20.49 -5.13
C ARG A 260 0.93 19.28 -5.04
N GLY A 261 1.24 18.20 -5.75
CA GLY A 261 0.44 16.97 -5.77
C GLY A 261 0.47 16.21 -4.45
N THR A 262 1.63 16.19 -3.77
CA THR A 262 1.76 15.52 -2.46
C THR A 262 1.43 16.43 -1.28
N ARG A 263 1.43 17.74 -1.47
CA ARG A 263 1.24 18.76 -0.42
C ARG A 263 2.20 18.61 0.78
N ILE A 264 3.34 17.93 0.61
CA ILE A 264 4.33 17.69 1.68
C ILE A 264 4.74 18.98 2.43
N PRO A 265 4.98 20.14 1.77
CA PRO A 265 5.32 21.36 2.50
C PRO A 265 4.24 21.80 3.51
N ARG A 266 2.96 21.58 3.19
CA ARG A 266 1.85 21.87 4.12
C ARG A 266 1.86 20.90 5.29
N LEU A 267 2.08 19.61 5.04
CA LEU A 267 2.21 18.60 6.09
C LEU A 267 3.40 18.90 7.01
N ALA A 268 4.56 19.25 6.44
CA ALA A 268 5.75 19.60 7.21
C ALA A 268 5.49 20.82 8.10
N GLY A 269 4.84 21.86 7.57
CA GLY A 269 4.42 23.02 8.37
C GLY A 269 3.44 22.65 9.49
N LEU A 270 2.45 21.80 9.20
CA LEU A 270 1.48 21.31 10.18
C LEU A 270 2.16 20.51 11.31
N LEU A 271 3.06 19.58 10.95
CA LEU A 271 3.82 18.78 11.92
C LEU A 271 4.76 19.66 12.76
N ALA A 272 5.41 20.65 12.15
CA ALA A 272 6.29 21.59 12.85
C ALA A 272 5.52 22.47 13.84
N VAL A 273 4.38 23.04 13.43
CA VAL A 273 3.53 23.85 14.32
C VAL A 273 2.95 23.01 15.43
N LEU A 274 2.37 21.85 15.11
CA LEU A 274 1.78 20.95 16.11
C LEU A 274 2.84 20.46 17.11
N GLY A 275 3.99 20.03 16.61
CA GLY A 275 5.11 19.59 17.44
C GLY A 275 5.66 20.72 18.32
N GLY A 276 5.86 21.91 17.75
CA GLY A 276 6.31 23.08 18.50
C GLY A 276 5.34 23.48 19.62
N LEU A 277 4.04 23.52 19.33
CA LEU A 277 3.01 23.85 20.32
C LEU A 277 2.91 22.81 21.43
N LEU A 278 2.96 21.51 21.08
CA LEU A 278 2.90 20.44 22.08
C LEU A 278 4.16 20.40 22.94
N LEU A 279 5.33 20.63 22.35
CA LEU A 279 6.58 20.72 23.09
C LEU A 279 6.56 21.93 24.05
N LEU A 280 6.09 23.09 23.59
CA LEU A 280 5.92 24.27 24.42
C LEU A 280 4.91 24.01 25.56
N ALA A 281 3.75 23.44 25.24
CA ALA A 281 2.73 23.10 26.22
C ALA A 281 3.27 22.11 27.26
N HIS A 282 4.03 21.10 26.84
CA HIS A 282 4.67 20.14 27.73
C HIS A 282 5.69 20.79 28.69
N GLN A 283 6.38 21.85 28.26
CA GLN A 283 7.33 22.60 29.10
C GLN A 283 6.63 23.57 30.07
N LEU A 284 5.48 24.14 29.67
CA LEU A 284 4.76 25.16 30.44
C LEU A 284 3.73 24.59 31.41
N LEU A 285 3.08 23.48 31.07
CA LEU A 285 2.09 22.85 31.94
C LEU A 285 2.79 22.11 33.08
N PRO A 286 2.38 22.33 34.34
CA PRO A 286 2.88 21.52 35.44
C PRO A 286 2.62 20.05 35.14
N ARG A 287 3.59 19.18 35.47
CA ARG A 287 3.42 17.73 35.29
C ARG A 287 2.21 17.28 36.09
N LEU A 288 1.09 17.05 35.41
CA LEU A 288 -0.17 16.54 35.96
C LEU A 288 -0.04 15.05 36.31
N LEU A 289 1.01 14.70 37.04
CA LEU A 289 1.33 13.35 37.43
C LEU A 289 0.73 13.07 38.81
N PRO A 290 -0.01 11.98 38.99
CA PRO A 290 -0.42 11.52 40.31
C PRO A 290 0.80 11.42 41.25
N PRO A 291 0.72 11.98 42.47
CA PRO A 291 1.80 11.86 43.43
C PRO A 291 2.07 10.39 43.78
N GLY A 292 3.35 10.01 43.88
CA GLY A 292 3.77 8.64 44.27
C GLY A 292 4.00 7.65 43.13
N LEU A 293 3.82 8.05 41.86
CA LEU A 293 4.16 7.19 40.72
C LEU A 293 5.68 7.03 40.54
N SER A 294 6.12 5.83 40.17
CA SER A 294 7.50 5.63 39.73
C SER A 294 7.78 6.36 38.40
N PRO A 295 9.03 6.75 38.11
CA PRO A 295 9.37 7.48 36.88
C PRO A 295 8.90 6.79 35.59
N ARG A 296 8.93 5.45 35.57
CA ARG A 296 8.41 4.64 34.45
C ARG A 296 6.90 4.84 34.23
N TRP A 297 6.10 4.71 35.28
CA TRP A 297 4.65 4.87 35.17
C TRP A 297 4.24 6.31 34.92
N ALA A 298 4.99 7.27 35.47
CA ALA A 298 4.84 8.67 35.12
C ALA A 298 5.03 8.91 33.62
N ALA A 299 6.09 8.34 33.02
CA ALA A 299 6.32 8.41 31.58
C ALA A 299 5.20 7.75 30.76
N ALA A 300 4.62 6.65 31.24
CA ALA A 300 3.47 6.00 30.59
C ALA A 300 2.23 6.90 30.57
N VAL A 301 1.88 7.51 31.70
CA VAL A 301 0.74 8.44 31.81
C VAL A 301 0.96 9.65 30.90
N GLU A 302 2.16 10.23 30.94
CA GLU A 302 2.53 11.37 30.11
C GLU A 302 2.44 11.04 28.61
N LEU A 303 3.02 9.91 28.19
CA LEU A 303 2.97 9.45 26.80
C LEU A 303 1.54 9.19 26.34
N THR A 304 0.69 8.65 27.21
CA THR A 304 -0.72 8.37 26.89
C THR A 304 -1.51 9.66 26.71
N LEU A 305 -1.38 10.60 27.65
CA LEU A 305 -2.06 11.89 27.64
C LEU A 305 -1.65 12.72 26.42
N TRP A 306 -0.35 13.00 26.30
CA TRP A 306 0.18 13.84 25.24
C TRP A 306 0.16 13.14 23.88
N GLY A 307 0.33 11.82 23.85
CA GLY A 307 0.25 11.05 22.62
C GLY A 307 -1.17 11.01 22.05
N THR A 308 -2.18 10.86 22.90
CA THR A 308 -3.59 10.92 22.48
C THR A 308 -3.95 12.32 21.99
N LEU A 309 -3.48 13.37 22.68
CA LEU A 309 -3.65 14.75 22.22
C LEU A 309 -2.96 14.98 20.87
N TYR A 310 -1.74 14.50 20.69
CA TYR A 310 -1.01 14.56 19.42
C TYR A 310 -1.81 13.91 18.30
N LEU A 311 -2.26 12.67 18.49
CA LEU A 311 -3.01 11.93 17.47
C LEU A 311 -4.36 12.60 17.15
N GLY A 312 -5.07 13.11 18.16
CA GLY A 312 -6.34 13.83 17.98
C GLY A 312 -6.17 15.14 17.21
N LEU A 313 -5.19 15.97 17.60
CA LEU A 313 -4.90 17.24 16.92
C LEU A 313 -4.35 17.02 15.51
N LEU A 314 -3.44 16.05 15.34
CA LEU A 314 -2.93 15.67 14.03
C LEU A 314 -4.05 15.17 13.13
N GLY A 315 -4.86 14.22 13.62
CA GLY A 315 -5.96 13.64 12.86
C GLY A 315 -6.97 14.69 12.42
N THR A 316 -7.37 15.60 13.31
CA THR A 316 -8.28 16.70 12.98
C THR A 316 -7.67 17.70 11.99
N ALA A 317 -6.41 18.10 12.19
CA ALA A 317 -5.73 19.04 11.31
C ALA A 317 -5.50 18.43 9.91
N VAL A 318 -5.05 17.17 9.84
CA VAL A 318 -4.89 16.40 8.60
C VAL A 318 -6.22 16.25 7.88
N TRP A 319 -7.27 15.84 8.60
CA TRP A 319 -8.62 15.70 8.05
C TRP A 319 -9.10 17.01 7.43
N ARG A 320 -8.98 18.13 8.16
CA ARG A 320 -9.51 19.43 7.72
C ARG A 320 -8.67 20.10 6.63
N THR A 321 -7.34 20.02 6.69
CA THR A 321 -6.45 20.89 5.90
C THR A 321 -5.57 20.16 4.89
N TYR A 322 -5.24 18.88 5.14
CA TYR A 322 -4.31 18.13 4.30
C TYR A 322 -5.02 17.23 3.28
N LEU A 323 -6.02 16.46 3.74
CA LEU A 323 -6.81 15.55 2.91
C LEU A 323 -7.78 16.30 2.01
N GLU A 324 -7.82 15.88 0.75
CA GLU A 324 -8.77 16.36 -0.25
C GLU A 324 -10.11 15.64 -0.13
N PRO A 325 -11.22 16.18 -0.69
CA PRO A 325 -12.52 15.52 -0.65
C PRO A 325 -12.46 14.07 -1.15
N ASP A 326 -11.73 13.83 -2.24
CA ASP A 326 -11.53 12.50 -2.81
C ASP A 326 -10.78 11.55 -1.87
N ASP A 327 -9.80 12.05 -1.11
CA ASP A 327 -9.08 11.24 -0.13
C ASP A 327 -10.00 10.85 1.03
N ARG A 328 -10.79 11.82 1.52
CA ARG A 328 -11.76 11.58 2.61
C ARG A 328 -12.80 10.55 2.18
N LEU A 329 -13.26 10.62 0.93
CA LEU A 329 -14.21 9.67 0.37
C LEU A 329 -13.60 8.27 0.27
N GLN A 330 -12.38 8.14 -0.25
CA GLN A 330 -11.66 6.86 -0.30
C GLN A 330 -11.45 6.26 1.09
N ILE A 331 -11.04 7.08 2.07
CA ILE A 331 -10.86 6.64 3.46
C ILE A 331 -12.21 6.21 4.06
N ALA A 332 -13.29 6.95 3.82
CA ALA A 332 -14.63 6.59 4.31
C ALA A 332 -15.15 5.30 3.67
N THR A 333 -14.84 5.05 2.41
CA THR A 333 -15.19 3.80 1.70
C THR A 333 -14.37 2.62 2.25
N LEU A 334 -13.06 2.80 2.44
CA LEU A 334 -12.20 1.77 3.05
C LEU A 334 -12.60 1.48 4.50
N ALA A 335 -12.89 2.50 5.29
CA ALA A 335 -13.34 2.36 6.67
C ALA A 335 -14.67 1.60 6.73
N ARG A 336 -15.63 1.91 5.83
CA ARG A 336 -16.88 1.15 5.69
C ARG A 336 -16.60 -0.30 5.31
N ALA A 337 -15.79 -0.55 4.29
CA ALA A 337 -15.45 -1.91 3.86
C ALA A 337 -14.77 -2.74 4.96
N ILE A 338 -13.86 -2.13 5.74
CA ILE A 338 -13.23 -2.77 6.90
C ILE A 338 -14.27 -3.02 7.99
N TRP A 339 -15.11 -2.04 8.29
CA TRP A 339 -16.15 -2.14 9.31
C TRP A 339 -17.18 -3.23 9.00
N ASP A 340 -17.60 -3.32 7.74
CA ASP A 340 -18.52 -4.33 7.22
C ASP A 340 -17.87 -5.72 7.31
N LYS A 341 -16.59 -5.83 6.93
CA LYS A 341 -15.80 -7.06 7.09
C LYS A 341 -15.63 -7.49 8.55
N VAL A 342 -15.38 -6.56 9.47
CA VAL A 342 -15.25 -6.82 10.92
C VAL A 342 -16.59 -7.27 11.51
N ARG A 343 -17.71 -6.72 11.03
CA ARG A 343 -19.06 -7.13 11.44
C ARG A 343 -19.57 -8.41 10.77
N GLY A 344 -18.76 -9.07 9.96
CA GLY A 344 -19.18 -10.25 9.20
C GLY A 344 -20.27 -9.97 8.16
N ARG A 345 -20.55 -8.69 7.85
CA ARG A 345 -21.46 -8.28 6.78
C ARG A 345 -20.63 -8.12 5.50
N GLY A 346 -20.66 -9.09 4.59
CA GLY A 346 -20.19 -8.85 3.23
C GLY A 346 -21.23 -8.05 2.43
N PRO A 347 -20.82 -7.33 1.37
CA PRO A 347 -20.55 -8.08 0.15
C PRO A 347 -19.30 -7.64 -0.62
N ALA A 348 -18.69 -8.61 -1.30
CA ALA A 348 -17.79 -8.36 -2.42
C ALA A 348 -18.62 -7.96 -3.66
N PRO A 349 -18.08 -7.11 -4.54
CA PRO A 349 -18.80 -6.56 -5.68
C PRO A 349 -19.39 -7.65 -6.60
N PRO A 350 -20.58 -7.41 -7.19
CA PRO A 350 -21.15 -8.29 -8.19
C PRO A 350 -20.25 -8.39 -9.43
N GLN A 351 -20.08 -9.61 -9.93
CA GLN A 351 -19.37 -9.90 -11.17
C GLN A 351 -20.32 -9.86 -12.38
N VAL A 352 -21.59 -10.14 -12.13
CA VAL A 352 -22.69 -10.05 -13.10
C VAL A 352 -23.65 -8.98 -12.61
N VAL A 353 -23.99 -8.03 -13.47
CA VAL A 353 -24.99 -7.00 -13.15
C VAL A 353 -26.21 -7.27 -13.99
N VAL A 354 -27.36 -7.41 -13.32
CA VAL A 354 -28.66 -7.54 -13.99
C VAL A 354 -29.34 -6.17 -13.96
N VAL A 355 -29.48 -5.53 -15.12
CA VAL A 355 -30.19 -4.27 -15.29
C VAL A 355 -31.68 -4.56 -15.41
N ALA A 356 -32.44 -4.27 -14.37
CA ALA A 356 -33.85 -4.64 -14.26
C ALA A 356 -34.79 -3.55 -14.81
N MET A 357 -35.06 -3.53 -16.11
CA MET A 357 -36.01 -2.57 -16.71
C MET A 357 -37.47 -2.90 -16.36
N ALA A 358 -37.77 -4.18 -16.17
CA ALA A 358 -39.09 -4.65 -15.74
C ALA A 358 -39.37 -4.44 -14.24
N GLY A 359 -38.41 -3.91 -13.48
CA GLY A 359 -38.47 -3.80 -12.02
C GLY A 359 -37.75 -4.95 -11.30
N LEU A 360 -37.28 -4.67 -10.08
CA LEU A 360 -36.40 -5.57 -9.33
C LEU A 360 -37.07 -6.91 -8.97
N ASP A 361 -38.37 -6.91 -8.65
CA ASP A 361 -39.11 -8.11 -8.28
C ASP A 361 -39.20 -9.12 -9.44
N LEU A 362 -39.32 -8.62 -10.67
CA LEU A 362 -39.35 -9.46 -11.87
C LEU A 362 -37.96 -9.92 -12.30
N ALA A 363 -36.90 -9.31 -11.78
CA ALA A 363 -35.52 -9.67 -12.08
C ALA A 363 -34.89 -10.69 -11.13
N LEU A 364 -35.60 -11.04 -10.05
CA LEU A 364 -35.12 -12.02 -9.08
C LEU A 364 -34.81 -13.40 -9.72
N PRO A 365 -35.69 -14.00 -10.56
CA PRO A 365 -35.41 -15.33 -11.13
C PRO A 365 -34.18 -15.31 -12.06
N LEU A 366 -34.00 -14.23 -12.82
CA LEU A 366 -32.85 -14.06 -13.70
C LEU A 366 -31.56 -13.82 -12.92
N THR A 367 -31.65 -13.09 -11.81
CA THR A 367 -30.51 -12.85 -10.91
C THR A 367 -30.07 -14.15 -10.24
N GLU A 368 -31.01 -15.00 -9.85
CA GLU A 368 -30.73 -16.34 -9.33
C GLU A 368 -30.07 -17.23 -10.39
N ALA A 369 -30.57 -17.23 -11.63
CA ALA A 369 -29.93 -17.96 -12.74
C ALA A 369 -28.51 -17.44 -13.03
N ALA A 370 -28.32 -16.12 -13.06
CA ALA A 370 -27.03 -15.47 -13.28
C ALA A 370 -26.02 -15.74 -12.17
N ALA A 371 -26.45 -16.17 -10.97
CA ALA A 371 -25.55 -16.58 -9.90
C ALA A 371 -24.72 -17.82 -10.26
N ALA A 372 -25.13 -18.60 -11.28
CA ALA A 372 -24.33 -19.70 -11.82
C ALA A 372 -23.00 -19.25 -12.44
N LEU A 373 -22.91 -17.98 -12.87
CA LEU A 373 -21.72 -17.37 -13.47
C LEU A 373 -20.80 -16.64 -12.45
N GLY A 374 -21.27 -16.50 -11.20
CA GLY A 374 -20.56 -15.80 -10.14
C GLY A 374 -21.51 -15.03 -9.22
N ARG A 375 -21.07 -13.87 -8.71
CA ARG A 375 -21.95 -13.00 -7.93
C ARG A 375 -22.80 -12.15 -8.86
N ALA A 376 -24.12 -12.34 -8.83
CA ALA A 376 -25.07 -11.53 -9.59
C ALA A 376 -25.82 -10.57 -8.65
N GLU A 377 -26.12 -9.37 -9.13
CA GLU A 377 -26.97 -8.39 -8.43
C GLU A 377 -27.87 -7.65 -9.41
N ALA A 378 -29.16 -7.55 -9.08
CA ALA A 378 -30.13 -6.77 -9.83
C ALA A 378 -30.07 -5.30 -9.42
N MET A 379 -30.03 -4.41 -10.41
CA MET A 379 -29.96 -2.97 -10.21
C MET A 379 -30.97 -2.26 -11.13
N LEU A 380 -31.51 -1.15 -10.65
CA LEU A 380 -32.27 -0.23 -11.50
C LEU A 380 -31.32 0.47 -12.50
N PRO A 381 -31.82 0.95 -13.66
CA PRO A 381 -30.98 1.47 -14.74
C PRO A 381 -29.99 2.56 -14.31
N GLY A 382 -30.44 3.52 -13.50
CA GLY A 382 -29.57 4.59 -12.99
C GLY A 382 -28.44 4.07 -12.11
N ALA A 383 -28.73 3.16 -11.19
CA ALA A 383 -27.73 2.56 -10.29
C ALA A 383 -26.75 1.65 -11.06
N ALA A 384 -27.27 0.90 -12.04
CA ALA A 384 -26.45 0.08 -12.93
C ALA A 384 -25.50 0.96 -13.77
N GLY A 385 -25.99 2.08 -14.32
CA GLY A 385 -25.20 3.03 -15.08
C GLY A 385 -24.05 3.64 -14.26
N GLU A 386 -24.32 4.07 -13.03
CA GLU A 386 -23.28 4.56 -12.11
C GLU A 386 -22.25 3.46 -11.78
N TYR A 387 -22.72 2.24 -11.51
CA TYR A 387 -21.85 1.11 -11.18
C TYR A 387 -20.96 0.69 -12.36
N ILE A 388 -21.54 0.58 -13.56
CA ILE A 388 -20.82 0.25 -14.80
C ILE A 388 -19.85 1.37 -15.18
N GLY A 389 -20.27 2.63 -15.03
CA GLY A 389 -19.45 3.82 -15.27
C GLY A 389 -18.27 3.97 -14.31
N SER A 390 -18.33 3.36 -13.11
CA SER A 390 -17.24 3.39 -12.13
C SER A 390 -15.97 2.63 -12.53
N GLY A 391 -16.03 1.88 -13.64
CA GLY A 391 -14.90 1.06 -14.12
C GLY A 391 -14.82 -0.32 -13.44
N ALA A 392 -15.93 -0.80 -12.88
CA ALA A 392 -16.00 -2.14 -12.29
C ALA A 392 -15.62 -3.23 -13.32
N ALA A 393 -14.84 -4.21 -12.86
CA ALA A 393 -14.45 -5.37 -13.65
C ALA A 393 -15.63 -6.35 -13.73
N LEU A 394 -16.46 -6.16 -14.76
CA LEU A 394 -17.66 -6.93 -15.00
C LEU A 394 -17.39 -8.13 -15.91
N ARG A 395 -17.93 -9.29 -15.53
CA ARG A 395 -17.94 -10.49 -16.35
C ARG A 395 -19.06 -10.45 -17.38
N LEU A 396 -20.25 -10.02 -16.98
CA LEU A 396 -21.44 -10.01 -17.82
C LEU A 396 -22.38 -8.89 -17.39
N VAL A 397 -23.03 -8.24 -18.36
CA VAL A 397 -24.13 -7.31 -18.13
C VAL A 397 -25.37 -7.91 -18.75
N VAL A 398 -26.38 -8.22 -17.94
CA VAL A 398 -27.64 -8.79 -18.40
C VAL A 398 -28.72 -7.73 -18.27
N VAL A 399 -29.35 -7.32 -19.37
CA VAL A 399 -30.44 -6.36 -19.38
C VAL A 399 -31.75 -7.12 -19.49
N GLN A 400 -32.58 -7.05 -18.45
CA GLN A 400 -33.92 -7.60 -18.48
C GLN A 400 -34.91 -6.54 -18.94
N LEU A 401 -35.51 -6.74 -20.10
CA LEU A 401 -36.42 -5.75 -20.67
C LEU A 401 -37.84 -5.91 -20.10
N GLY A 402 -38.50 -4.78 -19.88
CA GLY A 402 -39.94 -4.74 -19.67
C GLY A 402 -40.71 -4.85 -20.99
N PRO A 403 -42.04 -5.08 -20.93
CA PRO A 403 -42.89 -5.21 -22.13
C PRO A 403 -42.89 -3.98 -23.05
N ASP A 404 -42.50 -2.81 -22.53
CA ASP A 404 -42.47 -1.51 -23.23
C ASP A 404 -41.08 -0.84 -23.21
N SER A 405 -40.01 -1.57 -22.85
CA SER A 405 -38.65 -1.00 -22.79
C SER A 405 -37.94 -1.08 -24.14
N ASP A 406 -37.32 0.02 -24.60
CA ASP A 406 -36.50 0.04 -25.81
C ASP A 406 -35.06 -0.42 -25.49
N PRO A 407 -34.56 -1.52 -26.09
CA PRO A 407 -33.18 -1.99 -25.88
C PRO A 407 -32.12 -1.04 -26.45
N ARG A 408 -32.47 -0.17 -27.41
CA ARG A 408 -31.53 0.73 -28.10
C ARG A 408 -30.86 1.72 -27.14
N GLU A 409 -31.60 2.23 -26.17
CA GLU A 409 -31.07 3.22 -25.21
C GLU A 409 -29.87 2.68 -24.43
N GLN A 410 -29.94 1.43 -23.97
CA GLN A 410 -28.87 0.86 -23.13
C GLN A 410 -27.68 0.41 -23.96
N TYR A 411 -27.94 -0.04 -25.18
CA TYR A 411 -26.89 -0.35 -26.13
C TYR A 411 -26.10 0.91 -26.52
N VAL A 412 -26.76 2.00 -26.90
CA VAL A 412 -26.12 3.27 -27.25
C VAL A 412 -25.35 3.83 -26.05
N TRP A 413 -25.94 3.79 -24.85
CA TRP A 413 -25.24 4.23 -23.65
C TRP A 413 -23.97 3.42 -23.37
N LEU A 414 -24.02 2.09 -23.48
CA LEU A 414 -22.85 1.22 -23.32
C LEU A 414 -21.82 1.45 -24.43
N GLN A 415 -22.27 1.65 -25.67
CA GLN A 415 -21.39 1.96 -26.79
C GLN A 415 -20.61 3.25 -26.56
N ASP A 416 -21.26 4.29 -26.03
CA ASP A 416 -20.65 5.59 -25.78
C ASP A 416 -19.74 5.59 -24.53
N ASN A 417 -20.06 4.78 -23.50
CA ASN A 417 -19.41 4.85 -22.19
C ASN A 417 -18.49 3.66 -21.85
N ARG A 418 -18.84 2.44 -22.27
CA ARG A 418 -18.14 1.19 -21.96
C ARG A 418 -18.20 0.20 -23.15
N PRO A 419 -17.65 0.57 -24.33
CA PRO A 419 -17.70 -0.29 -25.52
C PRO A 419 -17.00 -1.64 -25.30
N ASP A 420 -16.10 -1.73 -24.32
CA ASP A 420 -15.44 -2.97 -23.89
C ASP A 420 -16.41 -4.02 -23.33
N LEU A 421 -17.59 -3.62 -22.88
CA LEU A 421 -18.61 -4.51 -22.34
C LEU A 421 -19.63 -4.97 -23.39
N LEU A 422 -19.64 -4.41 -24.61
CA LEU A 422 -20.58 -4.81 -25.67
C LEU A 422 -20.53 -6.32 -25.97
N PRO A 423 -19.35 -6.99 -26.05
CA PRO A 423 -19.30 -8.44 -26.25
C PRO A 423 -19.82 -9.27 -25.07
N ARG A 424 -20.09 -8.62 -23.93
CA ARG A 424 -20.54 -9.23 -22.66
C ARG A 424 -21.94 -8.74 -22.27
N LEU A 425 -22.63 -8.09 -23.21
CA LEU A 425 -23.98 -7.58 -23.04
C LEU A 425 -24.98 -8.62 -23.54
N VAL A 426 -25.93 -8.96 -22.69
CA VAL A 426 -27.00 -9.91 -22.99
C VAL A 426 -28.34 -9.26 -22.68
N PHE A 427 -29.29 -9.39 -23.60
CA PHE A 427 -30.68 -9.02 -23.35
C PHE A 427 -31.49 -10.27 -23.02
N ALA A 428 -32.26 -10.23 -21.93
CA ALA A 428 -33.10 -11.35 -21.50
C ALA A 428 -34.54 -10.89 -21.38
N VAL A 429 -35.47 -11.63 -22.02
CA VAL A 429 -36.89 -11.28 -22.08
C VAL A 429 -37.11 -9.97 -22.84
N GLY A 430 -38.09 -9.93 -23.75
CA GLY A 430 -38.37 -8.74 -24.56
C GLY A 430 -39.01 -9.10 -25.89
N ARG A 431 -39.60 -8.11 -26.57
CA ARG A 431 -40.21 -8.30 -27.89
C ARG A 431 -39.16 -8.72 -28.91
N ASP A 432 -39.59 -9.46 -29.91
CA ASP A 432 -38.76 -9.75 -31.07
C ASP A 432 -38.62 -8.47 -31.90
N ASP A 433 -37.42 -7.89 -31.91
CA ASP A 433 -37.11 -6.61 -32.55
C ASP A 433 -35.96 -6.81 -33.54
N PRO A 434 -36.06 -6.34 -34.80
CA PRO A 434 -34.98 -6.42 -35.78
C PRO A 434 -33.63 -5.87 -35.29
N PHE A 435 -33.67 -4.94 -34.32
CA PHE A 435 -32.49 -4.34 -33.70
C PHE A 435 -31.43 -5.36 -33.29
N TYR A 436 -31.81 -6.47 -32.64
CA TYR A 436 -30.82 -7.43 -32.13
C TYR A 436 -29.98 -8.04 -33.26
N ALA A 437 -30.60 -8.28 -34.42
CA ALA A 437 -29.89 -8.77 -35.60
C ALA A 437 -29.01 -7.70 -36.24
N GLU A 438 -29.47 -6.44 -36.27
CA GLU A 438 -28.72 -5.30 -36.84
C GLU A 438 -27.42 -5.03 -36.09
N VAL A 439 -27.42 -5.13 -34.75
CA VAL A 439 -26.24 -4.86 -33.92
C VAL A 439 -25.52 -6.13 -33.45
N ALA A 440 -25.94 -7.31 -33.90
CA ALA A 440 -25.42 -8.60 -33.44
C ALA A 440 -25.42 -8.74 -31.90
N ALA A 441 -26.46 -8.24 -31.22
CA ALA A 441 -26.58 -8.33 -29.77
C ALA A 441 -27.10 -9.70 -29.35
N HIS A 442 -26.48 -10.29 -28.32
CA HIS A 442 -26.95 -11.56 -27.76
C HIS A 442 -28.28 -11.37 -27.01
N ARG A 443 -29.27 -12.22 -27.34
CA ARG A 443 -30.60 -12.20 -26.72
C ARG A 443 -31.10 -13.59 -26.35
N TYR A 444 -31.70 -13.71 -25.18
CA TYR A 444 -32.56 -14.82 -24.79
C TYR A 444 -34.04 -14.45 -24.95
N ALA A 445 -34.77 -15.25 -25.74
CA ALA A 445 -36.20 -15.03 -26.00
C ALA A 445 -37.08 -15.27 -24.75
N SER A 446 -36.64 -16.18 -23.87
CA SER A 446 -37.23 -16.46 -22.56
C SER A 446 -36.17 -16.31 -21.47
N LEU A 447 -36.58 -16.37 -20.21
CA LEU A 447 -35.66 -16.30 -19.08
C LEU A 447 -34.77 -17.56 -19.07
N PRO A 448 -33.44 -17.44 -19.26
CA PRO A 448 -32.55 -18.60 -19.31
C PRO A 448 -32.32 -19.19 -17.91
N ASP A 449 -32.06 -20.49 -17.85
CA ASP A 449 -31.65 -21.14 -16.61
C ASP A 449 -30.14 -20.99 -16.35
N GLY A 450 -29.72 -21.38 -15.13
CA GLY A 450 -28.33 -21.23 -14.72
C GLY A 450 -27.34 -22.11 -15.50
N GLU A 451 -27.77 -23.29 -15.99
CA GLU A 451 -26.89 -24.14 -16.81
C GLU A 451 -26.66 -23.55 -18.19
N THR A 452 -27.71 -23.04 -18.83
CA THR A 452 -27.65 -22.36 -20.13
C THR A 452 -26.67 -21.19 -20.06
N LEU A 453 -26.82 -20.33 -19.05
CA LEU A 453 -25.90 -19.21 -18.85
C LEU A 453 -24.45 -19.69 -18.63
N ARG A 454 -24.25 -20.78 -17.89
CA ARG A 454 -22.92 -21.33 -17.61
C ARG A 454 -22.27 -21.95 -18.85
N VAL A 455 -23.05 -22.57 -19.73
CA VAL A 455 -22.55 -23.13 -20.99
C VAL A 455 -22.15 -22.00 -21.94
N ASP A 456 -23.02 -21.00 -22.10
CA ASP A 456 -22.80 -19.92 -23.06
C ASP A 456 -21.73 -18.91 -22.60
N TRP A 457 -21.53 -18.74 -21.28
CA TRP A 457 -20.72 -17.66 -20.71
C TRP A 457 -19.75 -18.06 -19.57
N GLY A 458 -19.62 -19.36 -19.27
CA GLY A 458 -18.91 -19.83 -18.07
C GLY A 458 -17.38 -19.85 -18.13
N ASP A 459 -16.76 -19.84 -19.32
CA ASP A 459 -15.31 -20.01 -19.48
C ASP A 459 -14.60 -18.75 -20.01
N PRO A 460 -13.69 -18.12 -19.26
CA PRO A 460 -12.96 -16.92 -19.71
C PRO A 460 -11.78 -17.22 -20.67
N HIS A 461 -11.52 -18.48 -21.06
CA HIS A 461 -10.39 -18.83 -21.94
C HIS A 461 -10.70 -19.73 -23.16
N GLY A 462 -11.96 -19.95 -23.52
CA GLY A 462 -12.32 -20.71 -24.73
C GLY A 462 -13.42 -20.04 -25.55
N GLY A 463 -13.12 -19.71 -26.80
CA GLY A 463 -14.13 -19.54 -27.85
C GLY A 463 -14.68 -18.12 -28.03
N ALA A 464 -13.87 -17.23 -28.59
CA ALA A 464 -14.41 -16.36 -29.63
C ALA A 464 -14.45 -17.20 -30.92
N ASP A 465 -15.45 -18.07 -31.05
CA ASP A 465 -15.76 -18.74 -32.32
C ASP A 465 -17.24 -18.48 -32.62
N GLU A 466 -17.42 -17.67 -33.67
CA GLU A 466 -18.60 -17.42 -34.51
C GLU A 466 -19.97 -17.09 -33.86
N PRO A 467 -20.69 -16.08 -34.39
CA PRO A 467 -22.09 -15.90 -34.03
C PRO A 467 -22.90 -17.13 -34.46
N PRO A 468 -23.94 -17.55 -33.70
CA PRO A 468 -24.75 -18.70 -34.05
C PRO A 468 -25.34 -18.51 -35.45
N GLU A 469 -25.06 -19.46 -36.36
CA GLU A 469 -25.71 -19.54 -37.67
C GLU A 469 -27.23 -19.48 -37.47
N GLY A 470 -27.88 -18.51 -38.10
CA GLY A 470 -29.34 -18.41 -38.15
C GLY A 470 -29.98 -19.66 -38.75
N PRO A 471 -31.30 -19.85 -38.53
CA PRO A 471 -31.99 -21.04 -38.99
C PRO A 471 -31.92 -21.16 -40.53
N LYS A 472 -31.28 -22.22 -41.03
CA LYS A 472 -31.28 -22.57 -42.46
C LYS A 472 -32.70 -22.95 -42.88
N PRO A 473 -33.25 -22.38 -43.97
CA PRO A 473 -34.59 -22.73 -44.43
C PRO A 473 -34.55 -24.08 -45.15
N ARG A 474 -35.31 -25.06 -44.63
CA ARG A 474 -36.25 -25.91 -45.39
C ARG A 474 -37.00 -26.86 -44.46
#